data_AF-A0A368HAC4-F1
#
_entry.id   AF-A0A368HAC4-F1
#
_cell.length_a   1.000
_cell.length_b   1.000
_cell.length_c   1.000
_cell.angle_alpha   90.00
_cell.angle_beta   90.00
_cell.angle_gamma   90.00
#
_symmetry.space_group_name_H-M   'P 1'
#
loop_
_entity.id
_entity.type
_entity.pdbx_description
1 polymer ?
#
loop_
_entity_poly.entity_id
_entity_poly.type
_entity_poly.pdbx_seq_one_letter_code
_entity_poly.pdbx_strand_id
1 'polypeptide(L)'
;MQFKSGLWLSTREERFGAEEDDLLDVKEHIELMRQFALYEIRLSGAPVRLWDGVFPDKANTILRQHAVQGDLTEVHTAMCRWLAFHSMISIDISFSLLAKTLQNILDKWQPLTLDKAEEDMLTASFSAFDSHCKRAFAEHRRRFHPSKRNAAEEFASLVRCMKALRDSPFYQKYLPYKRPFHAHLESLIIKSAEDFFDETVEMVQDEDPCKELLKLLSVINGSCSRFQQYANIIREVGRIDYCQLTLSTWDRMLNEYLTSELMSERKTDLRSQMKISANQDPPNEDDLVDLIRIHMAFVELRNYRLANRVRGKDESEWYGIFNRGIKNFLNLAKEKALARISLSCQLDVPMTVCWDRMDVSELTLKIDYTRTLVDILCDIVITYTQKIFSNLDAEGFSGDLQVFVPSPLLQLLCSAINNCEQVRRSLMIHEKLHLDDMAIAYERAGHVSSCRYF
;
A
#
# COMPACT_ATOMS: atom_id res chain seq x y z
N MET A 1 -55.39 20.28 17.90
CA MET A 1 -55.68 21.70 18.20
C MET A 1 -54.73 22.11 19.32
N GLN A 2 -53.56 22.65 18.99
CA GLN A 2 -52.57 23.15 19.95
C GLN A 2 -52.68 24.68 19.95
N PHE A 3 -52.87 25.24 21.14
CA PHE A 3 -52.97 26.69 21.34
C PHE A 3 -51.58 27.33 21.19
N LYS A 4 -51.45 28.26 20.25
CA LYS A 4 -50.33 29.19 20.14
C LYS A 4 -50.63 30.36 21.08
N SER A 5 -50.06 30.35 22.29
CA SER A 5 -50.17 31.46 23.23
C SER A 5 -49.05 32.46 22.97
N GLY A 6 -49.34 33.53 22.22
CA GLY A 6 -48.43 34.66 22.05
C GLY A 6 -48.47 35.57 23.28
N LEU A 7 -47.52 35.37 24.20
CA LEU A 7 -47.30 36.29 25.31
C LEU A 7 -46.22 37.31 24.88
N TRP A 8 -46.65 38.50 24.48
CA TRP A 8 -45.75 39.61 24.16
C TRP A 8 -45.33 40.31 25.46
N LEU A 9 -44.17 39.97 25.99
CA LEU A 9 -43.48 40.80 26.99
C LEU A 9 -42.43 41.64 26.25
N SER A 10 -42.81 42.88 25.96
CA SER A 10 -41.96 43.86 25.29
C SER A 10 -40.94 44.46 26.27
N THR A 11 -39.67 44.14 26.03
CA THR A 11 -38.55 45.07 26.22
C THR A 11 -37.62 44.91 25.01
N ARG A 12 -38.11 45.25 23.81
CA ARG A 12 -37.29 45.24 22.59
C ARG A 12 -37.03 46.69 22.20
N GLU A 13 -35.79 47.14 22.43
CA GLU A 13 -35.25 48.30 21.72
C GLU A 13 -35.46 48.08 20.22
N GLU A 14 -36.08 49.07 19.59
CA GLU A 14 -36.47 49.08 18.19
C GLU A 14 -35.25 48.91 17.28
N ARG A 15 -35.10 47.72 16.66
CA ARG A 15 -34.34 47.57 15.41
C ARG A 15 -35.32 47.65 14.26
N PHE A 16 -35.62 48.87 13.83
CA PHE A 16 -36.31 49.14 12.56
C PHE A 16 -35.33 48.94 11.39
N GLY A 17 -35.74 48.17 10.37
CA GLY A 17 -35.26 48.38 9.00
C GLY A 17 -34.34 47.32 8.38
N ALA A 18 -34.67 46.04 8.49
CA ALA A 18 -34.28 45.03 7.51
C ALA A 18 -35.45 44.05 7.42
N GLU A 19 -35.71 43.46 6.24
CA GLU A 19 -36.46 42.20 6.19
C GLU A 19 -35.87 41.32 7.31
N GLU A 20 -36.67 40.92 8.30
CA GLU A 20 -36.18 40.08 9.40
C GLU A 20 -35.56 38.84 8.73
N ASP A 21 -34.22 38.76 8.74
CA ASP A 21 -33.50 37.59 8.27
C ASP A 21 -33.87 36.48 9.24
N ASP A 22 -34.88 35.69 8.91
CA ASP A 22 -35.41 34.60 9.76
C ASP A 22 -34.31 33.58 10.14
N LEU A 23 -33.17 33.61 9.44
CA LEU A 23 -31.98 32.80 9.72
C LEU A 23 -30.91 33.52 10.56
N LEU A 24 -31.16 34.74 11.04
CA LEU A 24 -30.15 35.54 11.76
C LEU A 24 -29.63 34.78 12.99
N ASP A 25 -30.53 34.30 13.85
CA ASP A 25 -30.15 33.57 15.07
C ASP A 25 -29.38 32.28 14.74
N VAL A 26 -29.76 31.58 13.66
CA VAL A 26 -29.07 30.38 13.17
C VAL A 26 -27.65 30.73 12.70
N LYS A 27 -27.49 31.77 11.89
CA LYS A 27 -26.19 32.22 11.34
C LYS A 27 -25.27 32.71 12.46
N GLU A 28 -25.79 33.51 13.39
CA GLU A 28 -25.04 33.98 14.56
C GLU A 28 -24.60 32.81 15.45
N HIS A 29 -25.48 31.83 15.67
CA HIS A 29 -25.16 30.65 16.47
C HIS A 29 -24.07 29.77 15.82
N ILE A 30 -24.10 29.60 14.49
CA ILE A 30 -23.05 28.90 13.72
C ILE A 30 -21.70 29.59 13.91
N GLU A 31 -21.65 30.91 13.72
CA GLU A 31 -20.41 31.67 13.81
C GLU A 31 -19.88 31.70 15.24
N LEU A 32 -20.76 31.82 16.25
CA LEU A 32 -20.37 31.77 17.65
C LEU A 32 -19.72 30.42 18.02
N MET A 33 -20.32 29.30 17.60
CA MET A 33 -19.72 27.97 17.78
C MET A 33 -18.35 27.86 17.11
N ARG A 34 -18.23 28.37 15.89
CA ARG A 34 -16.97 28.35 15.13
C ARG A 34 -15.90 29.20 15.80
N GLN A 35 -16.23 30.39 16.28
CA GLN A 35 -15.28 31.27 16.96
C GLN A 35 -14.79 30.66 18.27
N PHE A 36 -15.68 30.06 19.07
CA PHE A 36 -15.26 29.34 20.27
C PHE A 36 -14.37 28.16 19.92
N ALA A 37 -14.67 27.40 18.86
CA ALA A 37 -13.82 26.30 18.42
C ALA A 37 -12.42 26.78 18.05
N LEU A 38 -12.34 27.84 17.23
CA LEU A 38 -11.07 28.43 16.79
C LEU A 38 -10.27 29.02 17.96
N TYR A 39 -10.95 29.61 18.95
CA TYR A 39 -10.31 30.12 20.16
C TYR A 39 -9.70 28.99 20.98
N GLU A 40 -10.44 27.91 21.26
CA GLU A 40 -9.96 26.76 22.02
C GLU A 40 -8.80 26.05 21.30
N ILE A 41 -8.91 25.85 19.99
CA ILE A 41 -7.85 25.27 19.16
C ILE A 41 -6.58 26.13 19.28
N ARG A 42 -6.71 27.45 19.12
CA ARG A 42 -5.59 28.39 19.22
C ARG A 42 -4.96 28.37 20.61
N LEU A 43 -5.78 28.31 21.66
CA LEU A 43 -5.32 28.27 23.05
C LEU A 43 -4.54 26.98 23.34
N SER A 44 -4.99 25.84 22.80
CA SER A 44 -4.33 24.54 23.00
C SER A 44 -2.95 24.44 22.36
N GLY A 45 -2.71 25.18 21.26
CA GLY A 45 -1.50 25.06 20.44
C GLY A 45 -1.34 23.72 19.71
N ALA A 46 -2.29 22.79 19.85
CA ALA A 46 -2.27 21.50 19.20
C ALA A 46 -2.72 21.60 17.73
N PRO A 47 -2.31 20.67 16.85
CA PRO A 47 -2.88 20.56 15.51
C PRO A 47 -4.41 20.50 15.54
N VAL A 48 -5.06 21.24 14.63
CA VAL A 48 -6.54 21.36 14.53
C VAL A 48 -7.24 19.99 14.58
N ARG A 49 -6.69 19.01 13.87
CA ARG A 49 -7.19 17.63 13.81
C ARG A 49 -7.27 16.89 15.15
N LEU A 50 -6.60 17.37 16.20
CA LEU A 50 -6.63 16.76 17.53
C LEU A 50 -7.72 17.34 18.44
N TRP A 51 -8.40 18.41 18.01
CA TRP A 51 -9.51 18.95 18.77
C TRP A 51 -10.71 17.99 18.74
N ASP A 52 -11.24 17.68 19.92
CA ASP A 52 -12.29 16.67 20.14
C ASP A 52 -13.72 17.23 20.02
N GLY A 53 -13.83 18.55 19.80
CA GLY A 53 -15.09 19.26 19.71
C GLY A 53 -15.69 19.67 21.05
N VAL A 54 -15.01 19.44 22.17
CA VAL A 54 -15.56 19.76 23.51
C VAL A 54 -15.29 21.23 23.84
N PHE A 55 -16.35 21.95 24.21
CA PHE A 55 -16.26 23.32 24.69
C PHE A 55 -16.15 23.37 26.21
N PRO A 56 -15.43 24.35 26.79
CA PRO A 56 -15.47 24.62 28.22
C PRO A 56 -16.88 25.00 28.71
N ASP A 57 -17.14 24.83 30.01
CA ASP A 57 -18.44 25.12 30.62
C ASP A 57 -18.92 26.56 30.39
N LYS A 58 -18.00 27.53 30.39
CA LYS A 58 -18.31 28.93 30.10
C LYS A 58 -18.84 29.12 28.69
N ALA A 59 -18.17 28.53 27.69
CA ALA A 59 -18.58 28.58 26.29
C ALA A 59 -19.93 27.84 26.09
N ASN A 60 -20.10 26.67 26.70
CA ASN A 60 -21.37 25.94 26.68
C ASN A 60 -22.52 26.75 27.29
N THR A 61 -22.27 27.49 28.37
CA THR A 61 -23.29 28.34 29.01
C THR A 61 -23.76 29.44 28.06
N ILE A 62 -22.81 30.13 27.41
CA ILE A 62 -23.13 31.18 26.43
C ILE A 62 -23.90 30.60 25.24
N LEU A 63 -23.44 29.49 24.67
CA LEU A 63 -24.12 28.81 23.56
C LEU A 63 -25.55 28.40 23.94
N ARG A 64 -25.76 27.84 25.13
CA ARG A 64 -27.10 27.47 25.61
C ARG A 64 -28.01 28.69 25.79
N GLN A 65 -27.49 29.78 26.35
CA GLN A 65 -28.26 31.02 26.51
C GLN A 65 -28.68 31.60 25.17
N HIS A 66 -27.76 31.66 24.21
CA HIS A 66 -28.05 32.11 22.85
C HIS A 66 -29.10 31.23 22.17
N ALA A 67 -29.00 29.90 22.32
CA ALA A 67 -29.98 28.98 21.76
C ALA A 67 -31.38 29.19 22.34
N VAL A 68 -31.50 29.40 23.65
CA VAL A 68 -32.80 29.69 24.30
C VAL A 68 -33.36 31.05 23.87
N GLN A 69 -32.51 32.06 23.69
CA GLN A 69 -32.94 33.40 23.28
C GLN A 69 -33.42 33.46 21.82
N GLY A 70 -32.78 32.70 20.93
CA GLY A 70 -33.16 32.59 19.52
C GLY A 70 -34.14 31.45 19.22
N ASP A 71 -34.80 30.88 20.22
CA ASP A 71 -35.74 29.74 20.11
C ASP A 71 -35.18 28.54 19.29
N LEU A 72 -33.87 28.29 19.43
CA LEU A 72 -33.18 27.23 18.71
C LEU A 72 -33.42 25.88 19.40
N THR A 73 -34.21 25.05 18.75
CA THR A 73 -34.44 23.65 19.13
C THR A 73 -33.16 22.81 19.10
N GLU A 74 -33.21 21.59 19.65
CA GLU A 74 -32.06 20.68 19.64
C GLU A 74 -31.61 20.29 18.23
N VAL A 75 -32.52 20.24 17.25
CA VAL A 75 -32.17 19.98 15.84
C VAL A 75 -31.47 21.20 15.24
N HIS A 76 -31.89 22.43 15.56
CA HIS A 76 -31.19 23.65 15.14
C HIS A 76 -29.77 23.68 15.72
N THR A 77 -29.59 23.38 17.01
CA THR A 77 -28.25 23.33 17.63
C THR A 77 -27.36 22.26 16.98
N ALA A 78 -27.92 21.08 16.65
CA ALA A 78 -27.18 20.03 15.97
C ALA A 78 -26.78 20.42 14.54
N MET A 79 -27.68 21.06 13.79
CA MET A 79 -27.44 21.61 12.46
C MET A 79 -26.34 22.67 12.52
N CYS A 80 -26.46 23.64 13.43
CA CYS A 80 -25.47 24.72 13.58
C CYS A 80 -24.08 24.16 13.88
N ARG A 81 -24.00 23.16 14.75
CA ARG A 81 -22.73 22.49 15.09
C ARG A 81 -22.11 21.77 13.89
N TRP A 82 -22.92 21.08 13.09
CA TRP A 82 -22.46 20.49 11.84
C TRP A 82 -21.93 21.56 10.89
N LEU A 83 -22.71 22.62 10.62
CA LEU A 83 -22.35 23.68 9.68
C LEU A 83 -21.07 24.43 10.11
N ALA A 84 -20.93 24.71 11.40
CA ALA A 84 -19.74 25.33 11.97
C ALA A 84 -18.49 24.48 11.72
N PHE A 85 -18.54 23.18 12.06
CA PHE A 85 -17.35 22.32 11.96
C PHE A 85 -17.07 21.88 10.52
N HIS A 86 -18.09 21.68 9.70
CA HIS A 86 -17.95 21.46 8.26
C HIS A 86 -17.18 22.61 7.59
N SER A 87 -17.44 23.86 7.99
CA SER A 87 -16.72 25.03 7.46
C SER A 87 -15.21 25.02 7.77
N MET A 88 -14.76 24.20 8.73
CA MET A 88 -13.38 24.09 9.18
C MET A 88 -12.60 22.96 8.49
N ILE A 89 -13.19 22.29 7.50
CA ILE A 89 -12.49 21.26 6.69
C ILE A 89 -11.23 21.81 6.02
N SER A 90 -11.24 23.08 5.60
CA SER A 90 -10.10 23.74 4.96
C SER A 90 -8.88 23.90 5.87
N ILE A 91 -9.06 23.82 7.20
CA ILE A 91 -8.00 23.92 8.20
C ILE A 91 -7.70 22.58 8.89
N ASP A 92 -8.07 21.46 8.25
CA ASP A 92 -7.76 20.08 8.69
C ASP A 92 -8.46 19.67 10.00
N ILE A 93 -9.77 19.96 10.13
CA ILE A 93 -10.59 19.34 11.17
C ILE A 93 -10.75 17.83 10.92
N SER A 94 -10.83 17.03 11.99
CA SER A 94 -10.81 15.57 11.89
C SER A 94 -12.11 14.97 11.34
N PHE A 95 -12.00 13.92 10.54
CA PHE A 95 -13.18 13.17 10.07
C PHE A 95 -13.89 12.47 11.22
N SER A 96 -13.18 12.09 12.27
CA SER A 96 -13.76 11.53 13.49
C SER A 96 -14.70 12.50 14.20
N LEU A 97 -14.35 13.80 14.29
CA LEU A 97 -15.25 14.82 14.84
C LEU A 97 -16.44 15.08 13.91
N LEU A 98 -16.20 15.18 12.60
CA LEU A 98 -17.27 15.37 11.61
C LEU A 98 -18.26 14.19 11.61
N ALA A 99 -17.79 12.95 11.83
CA ALA A 99 -18.65 11.79 11.95
C ALA A 99 -19.63 11.93 13.13
N LYS A 100 -19.13 12.39 14.29
CA LYS A 100 -19.95 12.60 15.48
C LYS A 100 -21.01 13.69 15.25
N THR A 101 -20.63 14.81 14.64
CA THR A 101 -21.57 15.90 14.40
C THR A 101 -22.58 15.57 13.31
N LEU A 102 -22.16 14.87 12.25
CA LEU A 102 -23.06 14.34 11.22
C LEU A 102 -24.08 13.38 11.84
N GLN A 103 -23.64 12.38 12.60
CA GLN A 103 -24.56 11.43 13.21
C GLN A 103 -25.57 12.13 14.13
N ASN A 104 -25.13 13.10 14.93
CA ASN A 104 -26.00 13.85 15.82
C ASN A 104 -27.09 14.67 15.09
N ILE A 105 -26.82 15.26 13.92
CA ILE A 105 -27.89 15.91 13.13
C ILE A 105 -28.80 14.88 12.46
N LEU A 106 -28.24 13.76 11.98
CA LEU A 106 -29.04 12.69 11.37
C LEU A 106 -30.01 12.04 12.36
N ASP A 107 -29.62 11.86 13.62
CA ASP A 107 -30.45 11.26 14.67
C ASP A 107 -31.59 12.17 15.12
N LYS A 108 -31.39 13.49 15.06
CA LYS A 108 -32.34 14.51 15.54
C LYS A 108 -33.28 15.02 14.46
N TRP A 109 -32.88 14.93 13.19
CA TRP A 109 -33.68 15.44 12.08
C TRP A 109 -34.94 14.61 11.87
N GLN A 110 -36.08 15.28 11.70
CA GLN A 110 -37.32 14.67 11.22
C GLN A 110 -37.94 15.57 10.13
N PRO A 111 -38.81 15.03 9.25
CA PRO A 111 -39.51 15.86 8.29
C PRO A 111 -40.26 17.00 8.98
N LEU A 112 -40.16 18.22 8.43
CA LEU A 112 -40.82 19.44 8.93
C LEU A 112 -40.26 20.01 10.25
N THR A 113 -39.15 19.48 10.78
CA THR A 113 -38.50 20.08 11.97
C THR A 113 -37.57 21.24 11.63
N LEU A 114 -37.21 21.38 10.36
CA LEU A 114 -36.44 22.50 9.81
C LEU A 114 -37.27 23.15 8.72
N ASP A 115 -37.13 24.46 8.56
CA ASP A 115 -37.75 25.18 7.45
C ASP A 115 -37.00 24.96 6.13
N LYS A 116 -37.55 25.53 5.05
CA LYS A 116 -36.99 25.33 3.72
C LYS A 116 -35.58 25.93 3.57
N ALA A 117 -35.32 27.09 4.17
CA ALA A 117 -34.05 27.79 4.01
C ALA A 117 -32.94 27.09 4.82
N GLU A 118 -33.27 26.57 6.00
CA GLU A 118 -32.40 25.72 6.82
C GLU A 118 -32.08 24.39 6.15
N GLU A 119 -33.09 23.74 5.55
CA GLU A 119 -32.90 22.53 4.75
C GLU A 119 -31.99 22.78 3.55
N ASP A 120 -32.09 23.95 2.92
CA ASP A 120 -31.22 24.33 1.80
C ASP A 120 -29.78 24.57 2.26
N MET A 121 -29.55 25.17 3.43
CA MET A 121 -28.21 25.28 4.05
C MET A 121 -27.59 23.90 4.32
N LEU A 122 -28.35 22.97 4.89
CA LEU A 122 -27.90 21.60 5.12
C LEU A 122 -27.60 20.88 3.80
N THR A 123 -28.49 20.99 2.82
CA THR A 123 -28.33 20.35 1.50
C THR A 123 -27.06 20.83 0.80
N ALA A 124 -26.78 22.13 0.83
CA ALA A 124 -25.55 22.70 0.29
C ALA A 124 -24.32 22.16 1.03
N SER A 125 -24.36 22.10 2.37
CA SER A 125 -23.25 21.60 3.19
C SER A 125 -22.97 20.10 2.95
N PHE A 126 -24.01 19.28 2.86
CA PHE A 126 -23.90 17.84 2.60
C PHE A 126 -23.38 17.57 1.19
N SER A 127 -23.80 18.33 0.19
CA SER A 127 -23.29 18.24 -1.19
C SER A 127 -21.79 18.60 -1.26
N ALA A 128 -21.39 19.66 -0.55
CA ALA A 128 -19.99 20.07 -0.46
C ALA A 128 -19.13 19.03 0.28
N PHE A 129 -19.65 18.49 1.39
CA PHE A 129 -18.98 17.46 2.17
C PHE A 129 -18.83 16.15 1.40
N ASP A 130 -19.88 15.69 0.70
CA ASP A 130 -19.83 14.50 -0.16
C ASP A 130 -18.76 14.67 -1.25
N SER A 131 -18.72 15.83 -1.90
CA SER A 131 -17.67 16.16 -2.88
C SER A 131 -16.27 16.15 -2.27
N HIS A 132 -16.11 16.67 -1.05
CA HIS A 132 -14.85 16.64 -0.32
C HIS A 132 -14.44 15.19 0.02
N CYS A 133 -15.36 14.38 0.52
CA CYS A 133 -15.11 12.99 0.86
C CYS A 133 -14.66 12.17 -0.35
N LYS A 134 -15.30 12.39 -1.52
CA LYS A 134 -14.90 11.74 -2.78
C LYS A 134 -13.47 12.07 -3.18
N ARG A 135 -13.06 13.34 -3.08
CA ARG A 135 -11.67 13.75 -3.35
C ARG A 135 -10.69 13.14 -2.34
N ALA A 136 -11.01 13.23 -1.05
CA ALA A 136 -10.18 12.64 0.00
C ALA A 136 -10.04 11.11 -0.15
N PHE A 137 -11.09 10.44 -0.63
CA PHE A 137 -11.08 9.02 -0.93
C PHE A 137 -10.26 8.71 -2.19
N ALA A 138 -10.37 9.50 -3.26
CA ALA A 138 -9.58 9.32 -4.48
C ALA A 138 -8.06 9.27 -4.17
N GLU A 139 -7.62 10.09 -3.23
CA GLU A 139 -6.21 10.20 -2.81
C GLU A 139 -5.86 9.37 -1.56
N HIS A 140 -6.69 8.40 -1.15
CA HIS A 140 -6.58 7.76 0.16
C HIS A 140 -5.21 7.10 0.43
N ARG A 141 -4.60 6.50 -0.61
CA ARG A 141 -3.28 5.84 -0.52
C ARG A 141 -2.15 6.81 -0.13
N ARG A 142 -2.28 8.09 -0.50
CA ARG A 142 -1.34 9.18 -0.15
C ARG A 142 -1.76 9.89 1.13
N ARG A 143 -3.05 10.20 1.26
CA ARG A 143 -3.58 11.00 2.38
C ARG A 143 -3.50 10.24 3.70
N PHE A 144 -3.91 8.97 3.71
CA PHE A 144 -3.99 8.11 4.90
C PHE A 144 -2.88 7.05 4.91
N HIS A 145 -1.64 7.46 4.65
CA HIS A 145 -0.49 6.57 4.64
C HIS A 145 -0.20 6.01 6.05
N PRO A 146 0.19 4.72 6.20
CA PRO A 146 0.38 4.08 7.52
C PRO A 146 1.47 4.72 8.39
N SER A 147 2.41 5.45 7.80
CA SER A 147 3.40 6.22 8.59
C SER A 147 2.80 7.41 9.35
N LYS A 148 1.57 7.82 9.03
CA LYS A 148 0.90 8.94 9.70
C LYS A 148 0.08 8.44 10.89
N ARG A 149 0.22 9.12 12.02
CA ARG A 149 -0.54 8.83 13.25
C ARG A 149 -2.05 8.98 13.00
N ASN A 150 -2.83 8.00 13.46
CA ASN A 150 -4.29 7.92 13.34
C ASN A 150 -4.82 7.85 11.89
N ALA A 151 -3.99 7.53 10.89
CA ALA A 151 -4.42 7.47 9.49
C ALA A 151 -5.53 6.44 9.24
N ALA A 152 -5.43 5.26 9.86
CA ALA A 152 -6.44 4.21 9.72
C ALA A 152 -7.79 4.61 10.32
N GLU A 153 -7.78 5.25 11.50
CA GLU A 153 -8.99 5.74 12.16
C GLU A 153 -9.67 6.82 11.32
N GLU A 154 -8.90 7.78 10.80
CA GLU A 154 -9.44 8.85 9.97
C GLU A 154 -9.99 8.36 8.64
N PHE A 155 -9.32 7.40 8.00
CA PHE A 155 -9.88 6.74 6.82
C PHE A 155 -11.18 6.00 7.15
N ALA A 156 -11.24 5.30 8.29
CA ALA A 156 -12.44 4.63 8.73
C ALA A 156 -13.59 5.63 8.98
N SER A 157 -13.30 6.75 9.65
CA SER A 157 -14.28 7.83 9.86
C SER A 157 -14.74 8.45 8.54
N LEU A 158 -13.84 8.71 7.58
CA LEU A 158 -14.19 9.18 6.24
C LEU A 158 -15.22 8.25 5.57
N VAL A 159 -14.91 6.94 5.47
CA VAL A 159 -15.79 5.98 4.77
C VAL A 159 -17.12 5.81 5.52
N ARG A 160 -17.11 5.82 6.86
CA ARG A 160 -18.34 5.78 7.67
C ARG A 160 -19.19 7.03 7.50
N CYS A 161 -18.59 8.22 7.45
CA CYS A 161 -19.29 9.47 7.13
C CYS A 161 -19.99 9.39 5.78
N MET A 162 -19.28 8.93 4.75
CA MET A 162 -19.86 8.76 3.41
C MET A 162 -21.06 7.82 3.41
N LYS A 163 -20.97 6.71 4.16
CA LYS A 163 -22.09 5.76 4.31
C LYS A 163 -23.25 6.38 5.07
N ALA A 164 -23.00 6.93 6.26
CA ALA A 164 -24.03 7.51 7.12
C ALA A 164 -24.78 8.65 6.44
N LEU A 165 -24.06 9.54 5.76
CA LEU A 165 -24.66 10.62 4.99
C LEU A 165 -25.61 10.06 3.93
N ARG A 166 -25.16 9.10 3.13
CA ARG A 166 -25.92 8.56 2.00
C ARG A 166 -27.11 7.70 2.41
N ASP A 167 -26.96 6.95 3.48
CA ASP A 167 -28.03 6.10 4.01
C ASP A 167 -29.08 6.93 4.77
N SER A 168 -28.81 8.21 5.04
CA SER A 168 -29.73 9.07 5.77
C SER A 168 -31.03 9.38 5.00
N PRO A 169 -32.18 9.47 5.70
CA PRO A 169 -33.44 9.86 5.07
C PRO A 169 -33.40 11.27 4.46
N PHE A 170 -32.66 12.19 5.09
CA PHE A 170 -32.45 13.55 4.56
C PHE A 170 -31.81 13.51 3.18
N TYR A 171 -30.68 12.82 3.06
CA TYR A 171 -29.93 12.74 1.81
C TYR A 171 -30.76 12.06 0.70
N GLN A 172 -31.48 11.00 1.02
CA GLN A 172 -32.35 10.31 0.06
C GLN A 172 -33.52 11.17 -0.43
N LYS A 173 -34.03 12.07 0.41
CA LYS A 173 -35.14 12.97 0.05
C LYS A 173 -34.68 14.16 -0.79
N TYR A 174 -33.56 14.79 -0.40
CA TYR A 174 -33.15 16.08 -0.96
C TYR A 174 -31.99 16.01 -1.96
N LEU A 175 -31.23 14.91 -2.03
CA LEU A 175 -30.14 14.74 -2.99
C LEU A 175 -30.42 13.61 -4.00
N PRO A 176 -30.19 13.84 -5.31
CA PRO A 176 -30.71 12.99 -6.40
C PRO A 176 -29.92 11.70 -6.68
N TYR A 177 -29.33 11.03 -5.68
CA TYR A 177 -28.45 9.88 -5.93
C TYR A 177 -29.12 8.51 -5.73
N LYS A 178 -29.33 7.77 -6.83
CA LYS A 178 -30.06 6.49 -6.84
C LYS A 178 -29.21 5.22 -6.80
N ARG A 179 -27.88 5.30 -6.91
CA ARG A 179 -27.04 4.08 -6.85
C ARG A 179 -26.94 3.58 -5.40
N PRO A 180 -26.85 2.26 -5.14
CA PRO A 180 -26.49 1.75 -3.81
C PRO A 180 -25.10 2.23 -3.37
N PHE A 181 -24.87 2.37 -2.06
CA PHE A 181 -23.58 2.83 -1.51
C PHE A 181 -22.41 1.95 -1.98
N HIS A 182 -22.55 0.62 -1.90
CA HIS A 182 -21.54 -0.34 -2.37
C HIS A 182 -21.10 -0.04 -3.82
N ALA A 183 -22.03 0.04 -4.76
CA ALA A 183 -21.71 0.27 -6.17
C ALA A 183 -20.99 1.60 -6.42
N HIS A 184 -21.27 2.61 -5.59
CA HIS A 184 -20.54 3.87 -5.67
C HIS A 184 -19.14 3.78 -5.07
N LEU A 185 -19.01 3.14 -3.90
CA LEU A 185 -17.71 2.93 -3.28
C LEU A 185 -16.80 2.11 -4.20
N GLU A 186 -17.34 1.09 -4.85
CA GLU A 186 -16.67 0.29 -5.89
C GLU A 186 -16.17 1.18 -7.04
N SER A 187 -17.03 2.03 -7.60
CA SER A 187 -16.62 2.97 -8.66
C SER A 187 -15.53 3.96 -8.21
N LEU A 188 -15.55 4.40 -6.95
CA LEU A 188 -14.52 5.27 -6.39
C LEU A 188 -13.20 4.54 -6.19
N ILE A 189 -13.22 3.26 -5.78
CA ILE A 189 -12.01 2.44 -5.64
C ILE A 189 -11.36 2.23 -7.00
N ILE A 190 -12.17 1.89 -8.03
CA ILE A 190 -11.68 1.73 -9.41
C ILE A 190 -11.04 3.03 -9.88
N LYS A 191 -11.76 4.15 -9.80
CA LYS A 191 -11.26 5.44 -10.26
C LYS A 191 -10.00 5.88 -9.51
N SER A 192 -9.98 5.71 -8.19
CA SER A 192 -8.80 5.97 -7.36
C SER A 192 -7.60 5.07 -7.73
N ALA A 193 -7.84 3.82 -8.14
CA ALA A 193 -6.78 2.92 -8.58
C ALA A 193 -6.25 3.32 -9.96
N GLU A 194 -7.13 3.76 -10.87
CA GLU A 194 -6.78 4.30 -12.19
C GLU A 194 -5.95 5.56 -12.07
N ASP A 195 -6.45 6.56 -11.36
CA ASP A 195 -5.74 7.84 -11.17
C ASP A 195 -4.36 7.62 -10.53
N PHE A 196 -4.26 6.73 -9.54
CA PHE A 196 -2.98 6.39 -8.93
C PHE A 196 -2.00 5.73 -9.91
N PHE A 197 -2.49 4.87 -10.80
CA PHE A 197 -1.64 4.20 -11.78
C PHE A 197 -1.15 5.20 -12.83
N ASP A 198 -2.05 6.03 -13.38
CA ASP A 198 -1.70 7.06 -14.37
C ASP A 198 -0.68 8.06 -13.81
N GLU A 199 -0.91 8.59 -12.61
CA GLU A 199 0.05 9.46 -11.92
C GLU A 199 1.40 8.76 -11.68
N THR A 200 1.38 7.47 -11.37
CA THR A 200 2.61 6.70 -11.17
C THR A 200 3.39 6.53 -12.47
N VAL A 201 2.70 6.23 -13.58
CA VAL A 201 3.33 6.12 -14.91
C VAL A 201 3.98 7.44 -15.30
N GLU A 202 3.31 8.57 -15.10
CA GLU A 202 3.89 9.90 -15.36
C GLU A 202 5.10 10.19 -14.47
N MET A 203 5.05 9.79 -13.19
CA MET A 203 6.13 10.03 -12.23
C MET A 203 7.39 9.19 -12.51
N VAL A 204 7.24 7.95 -13.01
CA VAL A 204 8.34 6.98 -13.12
C VAL A 204 9.06 6.99 -14.46
N GLN A 205 8.65 7.87 -15.39
CA GLN A 205 9.21 7.99 -16.74
C GLN A 205 10.74 7.88 -16.75
N ASP A 206 11.26 7.08 -17.69
CA ASP A 206 12.68 6.86 -17.88
C ASP A 206 13.02 6.74 -19.37
N GLU A 207 14.27 7.05 -19.74
CA GLU A 207 14.76 6.79 -21.09
C GLU A 207 14.89 5.28 -21.35
N ASP A 208 15.20 4.52 -20.29
CA ASP A 208 15.28 3.07 -20.32
C ASP A 208 13.93 2.43 -19.92
N PRO A 209 13.24 1.75 -20.86
CA PRO A 209 11.92 1.17 -20.58
C PRO A 209 11.97 0.06 -19.51
N CYS A 210 13.11 -0.63 -19.34
CA CYS A 210 13.27 -1.61 -18.27
C CYS A 210 13.28 -0.93 -16.90
N LYS A 211 13.97 0.22 -16.77
CA LYS A 211 14.02 0.98 -15.53
C LYS A 211 12.69 1.66 -15.22
N GLU A 212 12.01 2.18 -16.23
CA GLU A 212 10.64 2.71 -16.10
C GLU A 212 9.70 1.64 -15.54
N LEU A 213 9.66 0.46 -16.18
CA LEU A 213 8.83 -0.66 -15.74
C LEU A 213 9.20 -1.12 -14.32
N LEU A 214 10.50 -1.21 -14.00
CA LEU A 214 10.94 -1.61 -12.67
C LEU A 214 10.49 -0.60 -11.59
N LYS A 215 10.60 0.70 -11.87
CA LYS A 215 10.11 1.77 -10.97
C LYS A 215 8.60 1.68 -10.80
N LEU A 216 7.85 1.49 -11.89
CA LEU A 216 6.40 1.31 -11.87
C LEU A 216 5.99 0.12 -10.98
N LEU A 217 6.55 -1.06 -11.23
CA LEU A 217 6.26 -2.27 -10.46
C LEU A 217 6.64 -2.12 -8.98
N SER A 218 7.76 -1.45 -8.69
CA SER A 218 8.19 -1.17 -7.31
C SER A 218 7.17 -0.32 -6.53
N VAL A 219 6.65 0.74 -7.15
CA VAL A 219 5.61 1.59 -6.53
C VAL A 219 4.31 0.81 -6.34
N ILE A 220 3.89 0.02 -7.33
CA ILE A 220 2.68 -0.81 -7.25
C ILE A 220 2.80 -1.85 -6.12
N ASN A 221 3.90 -2.62 -6.08
CA ASN A 221 4.13 -3.62 -5.03
C ASN A 221 4.22 -2.98 -3.63
N GLY A 222 4.88 -1.83 -3.53
CA GLY A 222 4.93 -1.05 -2.29
C GLY A 222 3.53 -0.65 -1.82
N SER A 223 2.62 -0.36 -2.74
CA SER A 223 1.21 -0.07 -2.46
C SER A 223 0.43 -1.32 -2.05
N CYS A 224 0.61 -2.44 -2.77
CA CYS A 224 0.02 -3.75 -2.47
C CYS A 224 0.32 -4.21 -1.04
N SER A 225 1.56 -4.04 -0.58
CA SER A 225 1.99 -4.42 0.77
C SER A 225 1.17 -3.77 1.90
N ARG A 226 0.44 -2.67 1.58
CA ARG A 226 -0.33 -1.86 2.54
C ARG A 226 -1.83 -2.04 2.42
N PHE A 227 -2.33 -2.87 1.50
CA PHE A 227 -3.76 -3.03 1.25
C PHE A 227 -4.58 -3.35 2.49
N GLN A 228 -4.02 -4.14 3.41
CA GLN A 228 -4.73 -4.61 4.60
C GLN A 228 -5.23 -3.45 5.49
N GLN A 229 -4.58 -2.29 5.43
CA GLN A 229 -5.03 -1.08 6.13
C GLN A 229 -6.41 -0.60 5.65
N TYR A 230 -6.66 -0.67 4.35
CA TYR A 230 -7.92 -0.20 3.74
C TYR A 230 -8.94 -1.34 3.63
N ALA A 231 -8.47 -2.56 3.34
CA ALA A 231 -9.31 -3.70 3.01
C ALA A 231 -10.31 -4.06 4.12
N ASN A 232 -9.90 -4.01 5.39
CA ASN A 232 -10.80 -4.34 6.50
C ASN A 232 -11.94 -3.34 6.64
N ILE A 233 -11.64 -2.05 6.51
CA ILE A 233 -12.62 -0.96 6.59
C ILE A 233 -13.59 -1.03 5.41
N ILE A 234 -13.08 -1.22 4.20
CA ILE A 234 -13.90 -1.33 2.99
C ILE A 234 -14.78 -2.58 3.02
N ARG A 235 -14.28 -3.71 3.55
CA ARG A 235 -15.05 -4.94 3.73
C ARG A 235 -16.18 -4.74 4.76
N GLU A 236 -15.90 -4.09 5.89
CA GLU A 236 -16.87 -3.81 6.95
C GLU A 236 -17.99 -2.89 6.45
N VAL A 237 -17.63 -1.76 5.84
CA VAL A 237 -18.58 -0.68 5.51
C VAL A 237 -19.25 -0.92 4.16
N GLY A 238 -18.49 -1.43 3.19
CA GLY A 238 -18.90 -1.59 1.80
C GLY A 238 -19.19 -3.02 1.37
N ARG A 239 -18.74 -4.05 2.10
CA ARG A 239 -18.75 -5.46 1.67
C ARG A 239 -18.01 -5.73 0.35
N ILE A 240 -16.99 -4.94 0.06
CA ILE A 240 -16.17 -5.04 -1.15
C ILE A 240 -14.82 -5.69 -0.80
N ASP A 241 -14.33 -6.59 -1.66
CA ASP A 241 -12.94 -7.03 -1.61
C ASP A 241 -12.04 -5.97 -2.26
N TYR A 242 -11.55 -5.05 -1.42
CA TYR A 242 -10.67 -3.96 -1.86
C TYR A 242 -9.40 -4.46 -2.57
N CYS A 243 -8.80 -5.54 -2.07
CA CYS A 243 -7.55 -6.07 -2.62
C CYS A 243 -7.79 -6.61 -4.01
N GLN A 244 -8.80 -7.47 -4.17
CA GLN A 244 -9.12 -8.07 -5.46
C GLN A 244 -9.54 -7.00 -6.48
N LEU A 245 -10.37 -6.03 -6.07
CA LEU A 245 -10.82 -4.98 -6.96
C LEU A 245 -9.65 -4.11 -7.45
N THR A 246 -8.81 -3.64 -6.53
CA THR A 246 -7.64 -2.81 -6.88
C THR A 246 -6.66 -3.57 -7.76
N LEU A 247 -6.35 -4.83 -7.44
CA LEU A 247 -5.47 -5.68 -8.25
C LEU A 247 -6.03 -5.92 -9.64
N SER A 248 -7.32 -6.21 -9.77
CA SER A 248 -7.93 -6.42 -11.09
C SER A 248 -7.87 -5.18 -11.98
N THR A 249 -8.02 -3.99 -11.40
CA THR A 249 -7.86 -2.72 -12.11
C THR A 249 -6.41 -2.52 -12.54
N TRP A 250 -5.45 -2.68 -11.63
CA TRP A 250 -4.03 -2.54 -11.96
C TRP A 250 -3.53 -3.60 -12.93
N ASP A 251 -4.06 -4.83 -12.88
CA ASP A 251 -3.73 -5.88 -13.84
C ASP A 251 -4.16 -5.48 -15.25
N ARG A 252 -5.38 -4.94 -15.39
CA ARG A 252 -5.87 -4.42 -16.66
C ARG A 252 -4.97 -3.28 -17.16
N MET A 253 -4.70 -2.29 -16.32
CA MET A 253 -3.88 -1.13 -16.71
C MET A 253 -2.43 -1.49 -17.01
N LEU A 254 -1.83 -2.40 -16.24
CA LEU A 254 -0.48 -2.89 -16.49
C LEU A 254 -0.43 -3.67 -17.81
N ASN A 255 -1.45 -4.47 -18.12
CA ASN A 255 -1.54 -5.15 -19.42
C ASN A 255 -1.69 -4.14 -20.58
N GLU A 256 -2.52 -3.09 -20.40
CA GLU A 256 -2.67 -2.01 -21.38
C GLU A 256 -1.33 -1.27 -21.59
N TYR A 257 -0.64 -0.91 -20.50
CA TYR A 257 0.69 -0.28 -20.52
C TYR A 257 1.72 -1.17 -21.24
N LEU A 258 1.85 -2.43 -20.83
CA LEU A 258 2.78 -3.38 -21.45
C LEU A 258 2.46 -3.58 -22.93
N THR A 259 1.18 -3.70 -23.30
CA THR A 259 0.78 -3.82 -24.71
C THR A 259 1.14 -2.56 -25.49
N SER A 260 0.96 -1.38 -24.92
CA SER A 260 1.36 -0.12 -25.56
C SER A 260 2.87 -0.04 -25.76
N GLU A 261 3.67 -0.42 -24.76
CA GLU A 261 5.14 -0.44 -24.85
C GLU A 261 5.64 -1.49 -25.84
N LEU A 262 4.95 -2.62 -25.96
CA LEU A 262 5.21 -3.65 -26.98
C LEU A 262 4.92 -3.19 -28.41
N MET A 263 4.00 -2.25 -28.58
CA MET A 263 3.59 -1.69 -29.88
C MET A 263 4.26 -0.35 -30.16
N SER A 264 5.18 0.09 -29.29
CA SER A 264 5.90 1.35 -29.44
C SER A 264 6.86 1.29 -30.64
N GLU A 265 6.79 2.25 -31.54
CA GLU A 265 7.74 2.37 -32.67
C GLU A 265 9.09 2.99 -32.26
N ARG A 266 9.33 3.20 -30.95
CA ARG A 266 10.62 3.65 -30.43
C ARG A 266 11.70 2.63 -30.81
N LYS A 267 12.88 3.11 -31.23
CA LYS A 267 14.04 2.24 -31.57
C LYS A 267 14.47 1.29 -30.42
N THR A 268 14.07 1.60 -29.19
CA THR A 268 14.35 0.86 -27.95
C THR A 268 13.03 0.53 -27.25
N ASP A 269 12.18 -0.28 -27.87
CA ASP A 269 10.99 -0.79 -27.19
C ASP A 269 11.36 -1.73 -26.03
N LEU A 270 10.47 -1.84 -25.03
CA LEU A 270 10.67 -2.65 -23.83
C LEU A 270 11.06 -4.11 -24.17
N ARG A 271 10.40 -4.68 -25.20
CA ARG A 271 10.63 -6.08 -25.60
C ARG A 271 12.04 -6.31 -26.09
N SER A 272 12.52 -5.41 -26.95
CA SER A 272 13.83 -5.47 -27.57
C SER A 272 14.90 -5.26 -26.51
N GLN A 273 14.71 -4.30 -25.61
CA GLN A 273 15.63 -4.07 -24.50
C GLN A 273 15.73 -5.30 -23.58
N MET A 274 14.60 -5.87 -23.14
CA MET A 274 14.62 -7.08 -22.31
C MET A 274 15.25 -8.29 -23.03
N LYS A 275 15.04 -8.44 -24.34
CA LYS A 275 15.72 -9.48 -25.14
C LYS A 275 17.23 -9.25 -25.24
N ILE A 276 17.66 -8.00 -25.36
CA ILE A 276 19.08 -7.64 -25.36
C ILE A 276 19.69 -8.00 -24.00
N SER A 277 19.10 -7.54 -22.89
CA SER A 277 19.55 -7.85 -21.53
C SER A 277 19.63 -9.37 -21.26
N ALA A 278 18.71 -10.15 -21.82
CA ALA A 278 18.69 -11.61 -21.64
C ALA A 278 19.71 -12.38 -22.51
N ASN A 279 20.09 -11.85 -23.68
CA ASN A 279 20.88 -12.60 -24.69
C ASN A 279 22.30 -12.06 -24.91
N GLN A 280 22.69 -10.93 -24.32
CA GLN A 280 24.05 -10.40 -24.44
C GLN A 280 25.12 -11.40 -23.96
N ASP A 281 26.21 -11.50 -24.72
CA ASP A 281 27.38 -12.32 -24.40
C ASP A 281 28.68 -11.56 -24.76
N PRO A 282 29.50 -11.14 -23.79
CA PRO A 282 29.31 -11.28 -22.34
C PRO A 282 28.13 -10.41 -21.83
N PRO A 283 27.46 -10.80 -20.74
CA PRO A 283 26.31 -10.06 -20.22
C PRO A 283 26.73 -8.69 -19.66
N ASN A 284 25.96 -7.64 -19.96
CA ASN A 284 26.00 -6.42 -19.16
C ASN A 284 25.35 -6.69 -17.79
N GLU A 285 26.12 -6.51 -16.73
CA GLU A 285 25.69 -6.83 -15.37
C GLU A 285 24.47 -6.02 -14.91
N ASP A 286 24.45 -4.72 -15.21
CA ASP A 286 23.37 -3.82 -14.77
C ASP A 286 22.06 -4.16 -15.49
N ASP A 287 22.12 -4.35 -16.81
CA ASP A 287 20.97 -4.70 -17.64
C ASP A 287 20.37 -6.05 -17.21
N LEU A 288 21.23 -7.04 -16.91
CA LEU A 288 20.81 -8.36 -16.46
C LEU A 288 20.20 -8.32 -15.05
N VAL A 289 20.78 -7.54 -14.14
CA VAL A 289 20.24 -7.35 -12.78
C VAL A 289 18.87 -6.67 -12.83
N ASP A 290 18.70 -5.65 -13.67
CA ASP A 290 17.40 -4.98 -13.83
C ASP A 290 16.34 -5.93 -14.41
N LEU A 291 16.70 -6.77 -15.41
CA LEU A 291 15.81 -7.81 -15.92
C LEU A 291 15.35 -8.79 -14.82
N ILE A 292 16.26 -9.22 -13.94
CA ILE A 292 15.93 -10.11 -12.82
C ILE A 292 15.08 -9.41 -11.77
N ARG A 293 15.31 -8.12 -11.51
CA ARG A 293 14.49 -7.33 -10.59
C ARG A 293 13.06 -7.15 -11.11
N ILE A 294 12.90 -6.93 -12.42
CA ILE A 294 11.59 -6.88 -13.06
C ILE A 294 10.86 -8.22 -12.88
N HIS A 295 11.54 -9.34 -13.13
CA HIS A 295 10.99 -10.68 -12.88
C HIS A 295 10.50 -10.85 -11.44
N MET A 296 11.35 -10.54 -10.47
CA MET A 296 10.99 -10.63 -9.05
C MET A 296 9.82 -9.73 -8.68
N ALA A 297 9.74 -8.52 -9.26
CA ALA A 297 8.65 -7.60 -9.02
C ALA A 297 7.32 -8.13 -9.58
N PHE A 298 7.31 -8.77 -10.75
CA PHE A 298 6.13 -9.46 -11.27
C PHE A 298 5.72 -10.65 -10.40
N VAL A 299 6.68 -11.44 -9.90
CA VAL A 299 6.42 -12.56 -8.99
C VAL A 299 5.79 -12.06 -7.69
N GLU A 300 6.32 -10.97 -7.12
CA GLU A 300 5.76 -10.34 -5.93
C GLU A 300 4.33 -9.85 -6.17
N LEU A 301 4.07 -9.13 -7.27
CA LEU A 301 2.74 -8.67 -7.64
C LEU A 301 1.75 -9.83 -7.75
N ARG A 302 2.18 -10.93 -8.38
CA ARG A 302 1.37 -12.14 -8.54
C ARG A 302 1.09 -12.84 -7.21
N ASN A 303 2.00 -12.79 -6.24
CA ASN A 303 1.75 -13.36 -4.91
C ASN A 303 0.59 -12.64 -4.20
N TYR A 304 0.43 -11.32 -4.39
CA TYR A 304 -0.75 -10.60 -3.92
C TYR A 304 -2.04 -11.06 -4.61
N ARG A 305 -1.99 -11.49 -5.88
CA ARG A 305 -3.13 -12.05 -6.62
C ARG A 305 -3.54 -13.45 -6.13
N LEU A 306 -2.55 -14.28 -5.81
CA LEU A 306 -2.73 -15.70 -5.50
C LEU A 306 -3.14 -15.99 -4.06
N ALA A 307 -3.13 -15.01 -3.16
CA ALA A 307 -3.63 -15.16 -1.79
C ALA A 307 -5.06 -15.76 -1.74
N ASN A 308 -5.82 -15.71 -2.84
CA ASN A 308 -7.18 -16.27 -2.95
C ASN A 308 -7.43 -17.17 -4.19
N ARG A 309 -6.42 -17.58 -4.99
CA ARG A 309 -6.65 -18.33 -6.26
C ARG A 309 -5.55 -19.35 -6.60
N VAL A 310 -5.91 -20.35 -7.41
CA VAL A 310 -5.00 -21.35 -7.98
C VAL A 310 -4.11 -20.72 -9.07
N ARG A 311 -2.82 -21.09 -9.12
CA ARG A 311 -1.90 -20.69 -10.20
C ARG A 311 -2.46 -21.11 -11.57
N GLY A 312 -2.76 -20.14 -12.43
CA GLY A 312 -2.93 -20.38 -13.86
C GLY A 312 -1.56 -20.54 -14.52
N LYS A 313 -1.47 -21.39 -15.56
CA LYS A 313 -0.30 -21.36 -16.46
C LYS A 313 -0.37 -20.07 -17.26
N ASP A 314 0.64 -19.23 -17.09
CA ASP A 314 0.79 -18.00 -17.85
C ASP A 314 1.72 -18.29 -19.02
N GLU A 315 1.16 -18.41 -20.23
CA GLU A 315 1.87 -18.74 -21.46
C GLU A 315 2.51 -17.52 -22.12
N SER A 316 2.67 -16.42 -21.37
CA SER A 316 3.24 -15.20 -21.90
C SER A 316 4.67 -15.39 -22.40
N GLU A 317 4.97 -14.82 -23.57
CA GLU A 317 6.32 -14.84 -24.17
C GLU A 317 7.41 -14.25 -23.25
N TRP A 318 7.02 -13.41 -22.27
CA TRP A 318 7.92 -12.83 -21.27
C TRP A 318 8.69 -13.87 -20.47
N TYR A 319 8.07 -15.00 -20.14
CA TYR A 319 8.73 -16.06 -19.36
C TYR A 319 9.91 -16.68 -20.12
N GLY A 320 9.85 -16.76 -21.45
CA GLY A 320 10.98 -17.22 -22.26
C GLY A 320 12.18 -16.26 -22.23
N ILE A 321 11.93 -14.96 -22.01
CA ILE A 321 12.99 -13.95 -21.81
C ILE A 321 13.56 -14.08 -20.39
N PHE A 322 12.70 -14.14 -19.37
CA PHE A 322 13.13 -14.30 -17.97
C PHE A 322 13.87 -15.61 -17.74
N ASN A 323 13.42 -16.74 -18.29
CA ASN A 323 14.10 -18.03 -18.16
C ASN A 323 15.54 -17.97 -18.69
N ARG A 324 15.78 -17.26 -19.81
CA ARG A 324 17.15 -17.02 -20.33
C ARG A 324 17.95 -16.08 -19.44
N GLY A 325 17.34 -14.98 -18.99
CA GLY A 325 17.95 -14.07 -18.03
C GLY A 325 18.38 -14.77 -16.74
N ILE A 326 17.52 -15.62 -16.17
CA ILE A 326 17.81 -16.40 -14.95
C ILE A 326 19.04 -17.30 -15.17
N LYS A 327 19.12 -18.01 -16.30
CA LYS A 327 20.29 -18.83 -16.62
C LYS A 327 21.58 -18.02 -16.65
N ASN A 328 21.57 -16.89 -17.37
CA ASN A 328 22.74 -16.02 -17.47
C ASN A 328 23.10 -15.37 -16.13
N PHE A 329 22.09 -15.04 -15.32
CA PHE A 329 22.29 -14.50 -13.98
C PHE A 329 22.94 -15.54 -13.05
N LEU A 330 22.55 -16.82 -13.13
CA LEU A 330 23.20 -17.89 -12.37
C LEU A 330 24.68 -18.03 -12.74
N ASN A 331 25.02 -17.94 -14.03
CA ASN A 331 26.41 -17.96 -14.50
C ASN A 331 27.20 -16.75 -13.99
N LEU A 332 26.66 -15.53 -14.15
CA LEU A 332 27.29 -14.31 -13.65
C LEU A 332 27.51 -14.38 -12.12
N ALA A 333 26.51 -14.88 -11.39
CA ALA A 333 26.60 -15.01 -9.96
C ALA A 333 27.64 -16.07 -9.52
N LYS A 334 27.79 -17.17 -10.27
CA LYS A 334 28.91 -18.12 -10.10
C LYS A 334 30.26 -17.41 -10.24
N GLU A 335 30.46 -16.68 -11.34
CA GLU A 335 31.72 -15.96 -11.61
C GLU A 335 32.05 -14.96 -10.49
N LYS A 336 31.04 -14.17 -10.05
CA LYS A 336 31.21 -13.20 -8.95
C LYS A 336 31.51 -13.88 -7.62
N ALA A 337 30.84 -14.99 -7.30
CA ALA A 337 31.10 -15.74 -6.08
C ALA A 337 32.52 -16.30 -6.06
N LEU A 338 32.98 -16.90 -7.16
CA LEU A 338 34.35 -17.41 -7.29
C LEU A 338 35.41 -16.29 -7.22
N ALA A 339 35.14 -15.12 -7.83
CA ALA A 339 36.00 -13.95 -7.72
C ALA A 339 36.12 -13.46 -6.27
N ARG A 340 35.02 -13.42 -5.51
CA ARG A 340 35.03 -13.05 -4.07
C ARG A 340 35.83 -14.05 -3.23
N ILE A 341 35.67 -15.34 -3.48
CA ILE A 341 36.48 -16.38 -2.82
C ILE A 341 37.98 -16.12 -3.07
N SER A 342 38.34 -15.83 -4.32
CA SER A 342 39.73 -15.57 -4.71
C SER A 342 40.31 -14.31 -4.04
N LEU A 343 39.51 -13.24 -3.95
CA LEU A 343 39.94 -11.92 -3.45
C LEU A 343 39.95 -11.80 -1.92
N SER A 344 38.95 -12.35 -1.23
CA SER A 344 38.74 -12.09 0.20
C SER A 344 38.51 -13.33 1.06
N CYS A 345 38.50 -14.55 0.47
CA CYS A 345 38.19 -15.79 1.18
C CYS A 345 36.91 -15.67 2.03
N GLN A 346 35.83 -15.17 1.41
CA GLN A 346 34.50 -15.07 2.02
C GLN A 346 33.50 -15.97 1.29
N LEU A 347 32.67 -16.70 2.05
CA LEU A 347 31.62 -17.55 1.51
C LEU A 347 30.39 -16.71 1.12
N ASP A 348 29.89 -16.89 -0.10
CA ASP A 348 28.74 -16.15 -0.62
C ASP A 348 27.41 -16.83 -0.24
N VAL A 349 26.82 -16.37 0.87
CA VAL A 349 25.53 -16.85 1.44
C VAL A 349 24.24 -16.41 0.69
N PRO A 350 24.16 -15.25 -0.03
CA PRO A 350 22.89 -14.74 -0.58
C PRO A 350 22.27 -15.50 -1.77
N MET A 351 23.01 -16.39 -2.44
CA MET A 351 22.56 -17.05 -3.67
C MET A 351 21.29 -17.89 -3.49
N THR A 352 21.18 -18.60 -2.37
CA THR A 352 20.01 -19.44 -2.05
C THR A 352 18.75 -18.61 -1.76
N VAL A 353 18.90 -17.45 -1.13
CA VAL A 353 17.79 -16.51 -0.85
C VAL A 353 17.27 -15.89 -2.15
N CYS A 354 18.17 -15.60 -3.09
CA CYS A 354 17.81 -15.08 -4.41
C CYS A 354 17.01 -16.13 -5.20
N TRP A 355 17.44 -17.40 -5.17
CA TRP A 355 16.79 -18.51 -5.87
C TRP A 355 15.35 -18.78 -5.40
N ASP A 356 15.09 -18.76 -4.09
CA ASP A 356 13.75 -19.00 -3.55
C ASP A 356 12.72 -17.96 -4.02
N ARG A 357 13.19 -16.74 -4.33
CA ARG A 357 12.35 -15.65 -4.86
C ARG A 357 12.19 -15.70 -6.37
N MET A 358 12.97 -16.52 -7.08
CA MET A 358 12.84 -16.70 -8.52
C MET A 358 11.72 -17.69 -8.83
N ASP A 359 10.80 -17.28 -9.70
CA ASP A 359 9.82 -18.20 -10.24
C ASP A 359 10.20 -18.64 -11.65
N VAL A 360 10.49 -19.92 -11.82
CA VAL A 360 10.72 -20.52 -13.14
C VAL A 360 9.41 -21.14 -13.61
N SER A 361 8.94 -20.73 -14.79
CA SER A 361 7.61 -21.09 -15.30
C SER A 361 7.44 -22.58 -15.59
N GLU A 362 8.50 -23.25 -16.04
CA GLU A 362 8.49 -24.66 -16.40
C GLU A 362 9.16 -25.51 -15.33
N LEU A 363 8.49 -26.60 -14.93
CA LEU A 363 9.00 -27.51 -13.91
C LEU A 363 10.34 -28.15 -14.31
N THR A 364 10.48 -28.55 -15.58
CA THR A 364 11.71 -29.13 -16.12
C THR A 364 12.87 -28.14 -16.06
N LEU A 365 12.65 -26.90 -16.51
CA LEU A 365 13.66 -25.83 -16.40
C LEU A 365 13.99 -25.49 -14.95
N LYS A 366 12.99 -25.48 -14.06
CA LYS A 366 13.23 -25.24 -12.62
C LYS A 366 14.16 -26.29 -12.04
N ILE A 367 13.97 -27.56 -12.41
CA ILE A 367 14.82 -28.67 -11.98
C ILE A 367 16.23 -28.54 -12.56
N ASP A 368 16.35 -28.25 -13.86
CA ASP A 368 17.65 -28.08 -14.51
C ASP A 368 18.44 -26.92 -13.90
N TYR A 369 17.79 -25.78 -13.64
CA TYR A 369 18.43 -24.63 -13.01
C TYR A 369 18.74 -24.86 -11.54
N THR A 370 17.91 -25.62 -10.82
CA THR A 370 18.24 -26.05 -9.46
C THR A 370 19.47 -26.95 -9.46
N ARG A 371 19.58 -27.89 -10.41
CA ARG A 371 20.79 -28.71 -10.57
C ARG A 371 22.01 -27.83 -10.82
N THR A 372 21.92 -26.89 -11.77
CA THR A 372 22.99 -25.94 -12.04
C THR A 372 23.37 -25.13 -10.79
N LEU A 373 22.40 -24.69 -9.99
CA LEU A 373 22.65 -24.00 -8.73
C LEU A 373 23.40 -24.90 -7.73
N VAL A 374 23.02 -26.17 -7.60
CA VAL A 374 23.72 -27.13 -6.74
C VAL A 374 25.17 -27.33 -7.21
N ASP A 375 25.40 -27.50 -8.51
CA ASP A 375 26.74 -27.61 -9.09
C ASP A 375 27.57 -26.35 -8.81
N ILE A 376 26.99 -25.16 -8.96
CA ILE A 376 27.62 -23.88 -8.62
C ILE A 376 28.01 -23.84 -7.14
N LEU A 377 27.11 -24.24 -6.24
CA LEU A 377 27.39 -24.24 -4.80
C LEU A 377 28.52 -25.23 -4.46
N CYS A 378 28.53 -26.42 -5.08
CA CYS A 378 29.62 -27.38 -4.93
C CYS A 378 30.96 -26.80 -5.41
N ASP A 379 31.00 -26.16 -6.58
CA ASP A 379 32.21 -25.53 -7.12
C ASP A 379 32.74 -24.43 -6.18
N ILE A 380 31.84 -23.58 -5.67
CA ILE A 380 32.15 -22.51 -4.70
C ILE A 380 32.79 -23.11 -3.44
N VAL A 381 32.20 -24.17 -2.88
CA VAL A 381 32.68 -24.84 -1.66
C VAL A 381 34.03 -25.48 -1.87
N ILE A 382 34.21 -26.21 -2.97
CA ILE A 382 35.47 -26.87 -3.31
C ILE A 382 36.56 -25.82 -3.46
N THR A 383 36.31 -24.76 -4.23
CA THR A 383 37.27 -23.67 -4.46
C THR A 383 37.63 -22.94 -3.16
N TYR A 384 36.63 -22.64 -2.32
CA TYR A 384 36.84 -22.02 -1.02
C TYR A 384 37.72 -22.87 -0.10
N THR A 385 37.41 -24.16 -0.02
CA THR A 385 38.15 -25.13 0.80
C THR A 385 39.58 -25.30 0.29
N GLN A 386 39.78 -25.44 -1.02
CA GLN A 386 41.11 -25.48 -1.65
C GLN A 386 41.92 -24.22 -1.35
N LYS A 387 41.28 -23.04 -1.37
CA LYS A 387 41.95 -21.77 -1.05
C LYS A 387 42.38 -21.69 0.41
N ILE A 388 41.55 -22.15 1.35
CA ILE A 388 41.90 -22.25 2.77
C ILE A 388 43.14 -23.13 2.95
N PHE A 389 43.14 -24.33 2.35
CA PHE A 389 44.27 -25.26 2.47
C PHE A 389 45.53 -24.72 1.80
N SER A 390 45.43 -24.14 0.60
CA SER A 390 46.56 -23.50 -0.06
C SER A 390 47.17 -22.36 0.76
N ASN A 391 46.35 -21.59 1.49
CA ASN A 391 46.86 -20.54 2.38
C ASN A 391 47.56 -21.15 3.61
N LEU A 392 47.04 -22.25 4.19
CA LEU A 392 47.72 -22.96 5.27
C LEU A 392 49.07 -23.53 4.82
N ASP A 393 49.12 -24.12 3.63
CA ASP A 393 50.35 -24.66 3.04
C ASP A 393 51.39 -23.55 2.81
N ALA A 394 50.95 -22.38 2.32
CA ALA A 394 51.81 -21.22 2.10
C ALA A 394 52.41 -20.65 3.42
N GLU A 395 51.67 -20.75 4.52
CA GLU A 395 52.12 -20.38 5.87
C GLU A 395 52.99 -21.47 6.54
N GLY A 396 53.31 -22.54 5.80
CA GLY A 396 54.25 -23.58 6.24
C GLY A 396 53.60 -24.79 6.91
N PHE A 397 52.28 -24.98 6.77
CA PHE A 397 51.63 -26.22 7.20
C PHE A 397 51.90 -27.34 6.19
N SER A 398 52.77 -28.30 6.55
CA SER A 398 52.88 -29.57 5.82
C SER A 398 51.90 -30.57 6.45
N GLY A 399 51.11 -31.30 5.66
CA GLY A 399 50.04 -32.21 6.14
C GLY A 399 50.43 -33.27 7.20
N ASP A 400 51.71 -33.39 7.55
CA ASP A 400 52.20 -34.16 8.68
C ASP A 400 52.23 -33.30 9.96
N LEU A 401 51.46 -33.71 10.98
CA LEU A 401 51.45 -33.09 12.30
C LEU A 401 52.84 -33.24 12.95
N GLN A 402 53.59 -32.13 13.01
CA GLN A 402 54.83 -32.09 13.78
C GLN A 402 54.53 -32.10 15.29
N VAL A 403 55.42 -32.70 16.08
CA VAL A 403 55.31 -32.79 17.55
C VAL A 403 55.22 -31.39 18.21
N PHE A 404 55.68 -30.35 17.51
CA PHE A 404 55.58 -28.95 17.94
C PHE A 404 55.04 -28.08 16.81
N VAL A 405 53.84 -27.52 16.98
CA VAL A 405 53.22 -26.56 16.05
C VAL A 405 53.26 -25.17 16.69
N PRO A 406 53.86 -24.15 16.04
CA PRO A 406 53.86 -22.78 16.56
C PRO A 406 52.45 -22.26 16.85
N SER A 407 52.26 -21.55 17.97
CA SER A 407 50.95 -21.01 18.36
C SER A 407 50.22 -20.21 17.27
N PRO A 408 50.89 -19.37 16.44
CA PRO A 408 50.23 -18.68 15.34
C PRO A 408 49.71 -19.63 14.26
N LEU A 409 50.48 -20.67 13.92
CA LEU A 409 50.10 -21.67 12.93
C LEU A 409 48.93 -22.54 13.42
N LEU A 410 48.91 -22.85 14.72
CA LEU A 410 47.77 -23.54 15.36
C LEU A 410 46.48 -22.70 15.31
N GLN A 411 46.57 -21.39 15.53
CA GLN A 411 45.41 -20.49 15.41
C GLN A 411 44.87 -20.41 13.98
N LEU A 412 45.76 -20.40 12.98
CA LEU A 412 45.38 -20.46 11.56
C LEU A 412 44.67 -21.77 11.22
N LEU A 413 45.20 -22.91 11.69
CA LEU A 413 44.56 -24.22 11.50
C LEU A 413 43.16 -24.27 12.15
N CYS A 414 43.03 -23.82 13.40
CA CYS A 414 41.73 -23.75 14.08
C CYS A 414 40.73 -22.87 13.33
N SER A 415 41.19 -21.74 12.79
CA SER A 415 40.36 -20.83 11.98
C SER A 415 39.91 -21.49 10.68
N ALA A 416 40.82 -22.20 9.99
CA ALA A 416 40.49 -22.98 8.79
C ALA A 416 39.45 -24.07 9.07
N ILE A 417 39.60 -24.82 10.16
CA ILE A 417 38.62 -25.85 10.58
C ILE A 417 37.26 -25.21 10.87
N ASN A 418 37.22 -24.10 11.61
CA ASN A 418 36.00 -23.38 11.91
C ASN A 418 35.30 -22.87 10.64
N ASN A 419 36.07 -22.33 9.69
CA ASN A 419 35.54 -21.89 8.41
C ASN A 419 34.96 -23.07 7.61
N CYS A 420 35.66 -24.20 7.52
CA CYS A 420 35.15 -25.42 6.88
C CYS A 420 33.86 -25.94 7.54
N GLU A 421 33.77 -25.91 8.87
CA GLU A 421 32.56 -26.28 9.60
C GLU A 421 31.42 -25.30 9.36
N GLN A 422 31.69 -23.99 9.25
CA GLN A 422 30.71 -22.99 8.86
C GLN A 422 30.17 -23.27 7.45
N VAL A 423 31.04 -23.61 6.50
CA VAL A 423 30.64 -24.00 5.14
C VAL A 423 29.74 -25.23 5.20
N ARG A 424 30.13 -26.29 5.91
CA ARG A 424 29.32 -27.50 6.08
C ARG A 424 27.92 -27.20 6.62
N ARG A 425 27.80 -26.32 7.62
CA ARG A 425 26.49 -25.89 8.17
C ARG A 425 25.67 -25.08 7.18
N SER A 426 26.32 -24.25 6.37
CA SER A 426 25.64 -23.43 5.35
C SER A 426 25.09 -24.26 4.18
N LEU A 427 25.69 -25.43 3.93
CA LEU A 427 25.30 -26.37 2.87
C LEU A 427 24.10 -27.27 3.19
N MET A 428 23.42 -27.05 4.32
CA MET A 428 22.13 -27.68 4.62
C MET A 428 21.02 -27.09 3.73
N ILE A 429 21.14 -27.29 2.41
CA ILE A 429 20.31 -26.69 1.36
C ILE A 429 19.16 -27.60 0.91
N HIS A 430 19.16 -28.87 1.31
CA HIS A 430 18.19 -29.87 0.86
C HIS A 430 16.75 -29.46 1.16
N GLU A 431 16.48 -29.09 2.41
CA GLU A 431 15.16 -28.59 2.83
C GLU A 431 14.86 -27.20 2.25
N LYS A 432 15.87 -26.32 2.18
CA LYS A 432 15.70 -24.94 1.68
C LYS A 432 15.35 -24.87 0.20
N LEU A 433 15.85 -25.82 -0.59
CA LEU A 433 15.60 -25.89 -2.03
C LEU A 433 14.41 -26.80 -2.37
N HIS A 434 13.75 -27.41 -1.37
CA HIS A 434 12.62 -28.31 -1.57
C HIS A 434 12.93 -29.45 -2.57
N LEU A 435 14.13 -30.05 -2.46
CA LEU A 435 14.61 -31.04 -3.44
C LEU A 435 13.71 -32.29 -3.51
N ASP A 436 13.18 -32.73 -2.36
CA ASP A 436 12.23 -33.86 -2.29
C ASP A 436 10.93 -33.58 -3.04
N ASP A 437 10.35 -32.40 -2.84
CA ASP A 437 9.11 -31.99 -3.50
C ASP A 437 9.29 -31.92 -5.02
N MET A 438 10.46 -31.44 -5.47
CA MET A 438 10.81 -31.39 -6.89
C MET A 438 11.06 -32.77 -7.50
N ALA A 439 11.74 -33.67 -6.77
CA ALA A 439 11.93 -35.05 -7.21
C ALA A 439 10.59 -35.77 -7.41
N ILE A 440 9.68 -35.65 -6.43
CA ILE A 440 8.32 -36.20 -6.51
C ILE A 440 7.55 -35.59 -7.69
N ALA A 441 7.65 -34.27 -7.91
CA ALA A 441 6.99 -33.60 -9.02
C ALA A 441 7.52 -34.05 -10.40
N TYR A 442 8.82 -34.31 -10.51
CA TYR A 442 9.47 -34.79 -11.73
C TYR A 442 9.02 -36.22 -12.10
N GLU A 443 8.97 -37.11 -11.12
CA GLU A 443 8.49 -38.48 -11.32
C GLU A 443 7.01 -38.51 -11.73
N ARG A 444 6.19 -37.64 -11.13
CA ARG A 444 4.77 -37.48 -11.49
C ARG A 444 4.56 -36.91 -12.90
N ALA A 445 5.53 -36.18 -13.44
CA ALA A 445 5.48 -35.65 -14.81
C ALA A 445 5.82 -36.70 -15.89
N GLY A 446 6.05 -37.96 -15.51
CA GLY A 446 6.28 -39.07 -16.43
C GLY A 446 7.73 -39.19 -16.91
N HIS A 447 8.66 -38.46 -16.30
CA HIS A 447 10.08 -38.63 -16.54
C HIS A 447 10.60 -39.79 -15.67
N VAL A 448 10.95 -40.92 -16.29
CA VAL A 448 11.47 -42.10 -15.59
C VAL A 448 12.81 -41.76 -14.93
N SER A 449 12.92 -42.07 -13.64
CA SER A 449 14.05 -41.80 -12.77
C SER A 449 15.34 -42.48 -13.25
N SER A 450 16.11 -41.80 -14.10
CA SER A 450 17.56 -42.05 -14.22
C SER A 450 18.38 -41.20 -13.24
N CYS A 451 17.71 -40.37 -12.42
CA CYS A 451 18.36 -39.55 -11.39
C CYS A 451 18.52 -40.36 -10.10
N ARG A 452 19.56 -41.21 -10.03
CA ARG A 452 20.10 -41.75 -8.76
C ARG A 452 21.07 -40.79 -8.06
N TYR A 453 20.96 -39.49 -8.33
CA TYR A 453 21.91 -38.48 -7.85
C TYR A 453 21.24 -37.19 -7.38
N PHE A 454 20.04 -37.29 -6.80
CA PHE A 454 19.55 -36.27 -5.87
C PHE A 454 19.94 -36.67 -4.45
#